data_AF-A0A179IG85-F1
#
_entry.id   AF-A0A179IG85-F1
#
_cell.length_a   1.000
_cell.length_b   1.000
_cell.length_c   1.000
_cell.angle_alpha   90.00
_cell.angle_beta   90.00
_cell.angle_gamma   90.00
#
_symmetry.space_group_name_H-M   'P 1'
#
loop_
_entity.id
_entity.type
_entity.pdbx_description
1 polymer ?
#
loop_
_entity_poly.entity_id
_entity_poly.type
_entity_poly.pdbx_seq_one_letter_code
_entity_poly.pdbx_strand_id
1 'polypeptide(L)'
;MKTSTLVIAALAPSTCLAGIGHAWQFSESPSGGMTEVTFGFGVSNAAHKTGYYFANQFNFENVANASYTGVQPQTDSNGQASIRGVFSSFEGGTTSDHPNCKNGADNGAGVSCAVILNVKDFGGRFDCVIENIGGTKWRGTLNNAATGQSAIIGEFVQPSGAAGIARYQTGFLEYYLANGNHNFQCSDQFKTEVSYYYPTSTTPGAGTGTISKPYQYGACVDKQGFATTAGPNYWTIDSGF
;
A
#
# COMPACT_ATOMS: atom_id res chain seq x y z
N MET A 1 0.92 33.91 19.74
CA MET A 1 1.21 32.61 19.12
C MET A 1 -0.06 32.15 18.43
N LYS A 2 -0.10 32.15 17.09
CA LYS A 2 -1.26 31.67 16.33
C LYS A 2 -1.05 30.18 16.08
N THR A 3 -1.85 29.34 16.69
CA THR A 3 -1.93 27.91 16.40
C THR A 3 -2.49 27.75 14.98
N SER A 4 -1.61 27.48 14.02
CA SER A 4 -2.02 27.06 12.68
C SER A 4 -2.56 25.64 12.77
N THR A 5 -3.88 25.50 12.69
CA THR A 5 -4.55 24.23 12.52
C THR A 5 -4.19 23.69 11.13
N LEU A 6 -3.31 22.69 11.08
CA LEU A 6 -3.06 21.90 9.87
C LEU A 6 -4.36 21.18 9.52
N VAL A 7 -5.05 21.68 8.50
CA VAL A 7 -6.12 20.95 7.83
C VAL A 7 -5.45 19.88 6.98
N ILE A 8 -5.40 18.66 7.51
CA ILE A 8 -5.08 17.48 6.71
C ILE A 8 -6.25 17.34 5.73
N ALA A 9 -6.05 17.76 4.49
CA ALA A 9 -6.95 17.40 3.42
C ALA A 9 -6.84 15.89 3.25
N ALA A 10 -7.75 15.15 3.89
CA ALA A 10 -7.96 13.75 3.57
C ALA A 10 -8.38 13.73 2.09
N LEU A 11 -7.44 13.40 1.20
CA LEU A 11 -7.79 12.91 -0.11
C LEU A 11 -8.67 11.69 0.17
N ALA A 12 -9.98 11.88 -0.01
CA ALA A 12 -10.92 10.79 0.07
C ALA A 12 -10.37 9.69 -0.83
N PRO A 13 -10.25 8.42 -0.36
CA PRO A 13 -9.95 7.32 -1.25
C PRO A 13 -10.90 7.48 -2.43
N SER A 14 -10.34 7.61 -3.63
CA SER A 14 -11.06 7.63 -4.91
C SER A 14 -12.27 6.73 -4.75
N THR A 15 -13.49 7.28 -4.84
CA THR A 15 -14.74 6.68 -4.37
C THR A 15 -14.86 5.23 -4.84
N CYS A 16 -14.30 4.33 -4.06
CA CYS A 16 -14.10 2.96 -4.47
C CYS A 16 -15.44 2.28 -4.31
N LEU A 17 -15.96 1.73 -5.40
CA LEU A 17 -17.24 1.04 -5.38
C LEU A 17 -17.17 -0.23 -4.50
N ALA A 18 -15.97 -0.80 -4.28
CA ALA A 18 -15.75 -2.00 -3.49
C ALA A 18 -14.47 -1.88 -2.64
N GLY A 19 -14.60 -1.29 -1.46
CA GLY A 19 -13.47 -1.00 -0.57
C GLY A 19 -13.54 -1.76 0.76
N ILE A 20 -12.38 -2.20 1.23
CA ILE A 20 -12.15 -2.61 2.62
C ILE A 20 -10.97 -1.79 3.12
N GLY A 21 -11.09 -1.25 4.32
CA GLY A 21 -10.10 -0.33 4.88
C GLY A 21 -9.66 -0.75 6.28
N HIS A 22 -8.52 -0.23 6.69
CA HIS A 22 -8.01 -0.34 8.06
C HIS A 22 -7.15 0.89 8.37
N ALA A 23 -7.03 1.21 9.65
CA ALA A 23 -6.04 2.18 10.12
C ALA A 23 -4.79 1.43 10.59
N TRP A 24 -3.61 1.98 10.32
CA TRP A 24 -2.35 1.52 10.89
C TRP A 24 -1.67 2.67 11.61
N GLN A 25 -0.90 2.35 12.66
CA GLN A 25 -0.12 3.34 13.40
C GLN A 25 1.07 2.72 14.12
N PHE A 26 2.10 3.53 14.36
CA PHE A 26 3.16 3.30 15.32
C PHE A 26 2.84 3.97 16.66
N SER A 27 3.28 3.37 17.76
CA SER A 27 3.05 3.89 19.12
C SER A 27 3.77 5.22 19.38
N GLU A 28 4.88 5.47 18.68
CA GLU A 28 5.71 6.66 18.84
C GLU A 28 5.90 7.40 17.51
N SER A 29 6.43 8.63 17.57
CA SER A 29 6.76 9.44 16.40
C SER A 29 8.15 10.03 16.57
N PRO A 30 9.19 9.49 15.89
CA PRO A 30 10.50 10.11 15.86
C PRO A 30 10.42 11.55 15.36
N SER A 31 11.28 12.43 15.89
CA SER A 31 11.40 13.80 15.40
C SER A 31 11.82 13.79 13.93
N GLY A 32 10.99 14.39 13.06
CA GLY A 32 11.22 14.39 11.61
C GLY A 32 10.75 13.12 10.90
N GLY A 33 9.96 12.28 11.55
CA GLY A 33 9.33 11.09 10.98
C GLY A 33 10.26 9.87 10.88
N MET A 34 9.69 8.75 10.43
CA MET A 34 10.42 7.49 10.23
C MET A 34 11.26 7.54 8.95
N THR A 35 12.47 7.01 8.99
CA THR A 35 13.35 6.92 7.80
C THR A 35 13.14 5.64 7.00
N GLU A 36 12.43 4.67 7.57
CA GLU A 36 12.07 3.42 6.92
C GLU A 36 10.76 2.88 7.51
N VAL A 37 9.92 2.28 6.67
CA VAL A 37 8.74 1.51 7.09
C VAL A 37 8.58 0.30 6.17
N THR A 38 8.32 -0.86 6.75
CA THR A 38 8.01 -2.10 6.04
C THR A 38 6.53 -2.45 6.23
N PHE A 39 5.82 -2.66 5.13
CA PHE A 39 4.46 -3.18 5.10
C PHE A 39 4.44 -4.60 4.52
N GLY A 40 3.91 -5.57 5.28
CA GLY A 40 3.87 -6.97 4.88
C GLY A 40 2.50 -7.45 4.44
N PHE A 41 2.46 -8.25 3.38
CA PHE A 41 1.25 -8.82 2.79
C PHE A 41 1.41 -10.33 2.60
N GLY A 42 0.61 -11.13 3.30
CA GLY A 42 0.48 -12.57 3.05
C GLY A 42 -0.58 -12.82 1.99
N VAL A 43 -0.20 -13.41 0.85
CA VAL A 43 -1.08 -13.53 -0.34
C VAL A 43 -1.17 -14.96 -0.86
N SER A 44 -0.78 -15.96 -0.05
CA SER A 44 -0.72 -17.36 -0.48
C SER A 44 -2.06 -17.95 -0.93
N ASN A 45 -3.18 -17.41 -0.42
CA ASN A 45 -4.53 -17.81 -0.81
C ASN A 45 -5.22 -16.78 -1.72
N ALA A 46 -4.51 -15.74 -2.17
CA ALA A 46 -5.05 -14.80 -3.16
C ALA A 46 -5.21 -15.52 -4.51
N ALA A 47 -6.24 -15.14 -5.26
CA ALA A 47 -6.40 -15.68 -6.60
C ALA A 47 -5.25 -15.23 -7.51
N HIS A 48 -4.79 -16.15 -8.36
CA HIS A 48 -3.83 -15.89 -9.44
C HIS A 48 -4.54 -15.17 -10.60
N LYS A 49 -5.04 -13.97 -10.30
CA LYS A 49 -5.84 -13.13 -11.19
C LYS A 49 -5.57 -11.66 -10.92
N THR A 50 -5.39 -10.91 -11.99
CA THR A 50 -5.35 -9.45 -11.96
C THR A 50 -6.73 -8.91 -11.54
N GLY A 51 -6.76 -8.00 -10.55
CA GLY A 51 -7.97 -7.25 -10.23
C GLY A 51 -8.00 -6.62 -8.83
N TYR A 52 -7.18 -7.14 -7.91
CA TYR A 52 -7.06 -6.60 -6.56
C TYR A 52 -5.77 -5.84 -6.31
N TYR A 53 -5.86 -4.81 -5.47
CA TYR A 53 -4.73 -4.11 -4.89
C TYR A 53 -4.80 -4.19 -3.36
N PHE A 54 -3.74 -4.72 -2.77
CA PHE A 54 -3.56 -4.76 -1.32
C PHE A 54 -2.52 -3.72 -0.94
N ALA A 55 -2.92 -2.68 -0.20
CA ALA A 55 -2.10 -1.48 -0.07
C ALA A 55 -2.14 -0.86 1.33
N ASN A 56 -1.08 -0.14 1.66
CA ASN A 56 -1.08 0.84 2.72
C ASN A 56 -0.73 2.21 2.14
N GLN A 57 -1.53 3.21 2.48
CA GLN A 57 -1.16 4.60 2.28
C GLN A 57 -0.22 5.01 3.42
N PHE A 58 0.62 6.01 3.18
CA PHE A 58 1.47 6.65 4.18
C PHE A 58 1.72 8.10 3.79
N ASN A 59 1.93 8.98 4.77
CA ASN A 59 2.29 10.37 4.49
C ASN A 59 3.76 10.59 4.81
N PHE A 60 4.42 11.46 4.04
CA PHE A 60 5.63 12.10 4.53
C PHE A 60 5.23 13.33 5.37
N GLU A 61 6.01 13.64 6.38
CA GLU A 61 5.86 14.88 7.13
C GLU A 61 6.16 16.09 6.22
N ASN A 62 5.48 17.21 6.48
CA ASN A 62 5.61 18.49 5.76
C ASN A 62 5.21 18.48 4.27
N VAL A 63 4.52 17.44 3.81
CA VAL A 63 3.83 17.43 2.50
C VAL A 63 2.34 17.19 2.69
N ALA A 64 1.53 17.55 1.70
CA ALA A 64 0.08 17.55 1.85
C ALA A 64 -0.56 16.21 1.47
N ASN A 65 -0.02 15.55 0.45
CA ASN A 65 -0.65 14.41 -0.18
C ASN A 65 0.04 13.11 0.22
N ALA A 66 -0.77 12.06 0.29
CA ALA A 66 -0.32 10.74 0.67
C ALA A 66 0.59 10.12 -0.42
N SER A 67 1.20 9.02 -0.04
CA SER A 67 1.82 8.04 -0.91
C SER A 67 1.20 6.69 -0.61
N TYR A 68 1.37 5.70 -1.47
CA TYR A 68 1.02 4.32 -1.15
C TYR A 68 2.10 3.34 -1.56
N THR A 69 2.04 2.17 -0.96
CA THR A 69 2.75 0.99 -1.42
C THR A 69 1.89 -0.25 -1.24
N GLY A 70 2.18 -1.29 -2.03
CA GLY A 70 1.47 -2.54 -1.89
C GLY A 70 1.74 -3.53 -3.01
N VAL A 71 0.91 -4.58 -3.04
CA VAL A 71 1.04 -5.69 -3.98
C VAL A 71 -0.26 -5.96 -4.73
N GLN A 72 -0.14 -6.38 -5.98
CA GLN A 72 -1.25 -6.80 -6.83
C GLN A 72 -0.94 -8.20 -7.39
N PRO A 73 -1.68 -9.25 -6.96
CA PRO A 73 -1.68 -10.54 -7.63
C PRO A 73 -1.91 -10.39 -9.14
N GLN A 74 -1.13 -11.12 -9.93
CA GLN A 74 -1.28 -11.15 -11.38
C GLN A 74 -1.83 -12.50 -11.82
N THR A 75 -2.44 -12.51 -12.99
CA THR A 75 -2.75 -13.75 -13.70
C THR A 75 -1.46 -14.45 -14.12
N ASP A 76 -1.38 -15.76 -13.90
CA ASP A 76 -0.24 -16.57 -14.32
C ASP A 76 -0.03 -16.48 -15.84
N SER A 77 1.23 -16.48 -16.25
CA SER A 77 1.61 -16.49 -17.67
C SER A 77 2.61 -17.60 -17.92
N ASN A 78 2.33 -18.47 -18.90
CA ASN A 78 3.17 -19.63 -19.22
C ASN A 78 3.50 -20.53 -18.00
N GLY A 79 2.54 -20.66 -17.06
CA GLY A 79 2.70 -21.43 -15.83
C GLY A 79 3.57 -20.74 -14.76
N GLN A 80 3.95 -19.48 -14.95
CA GLN A 80 4.71 -18.68 -14.00
C GLN A 80 3.79 -17.71 -13.27
N ALA A 81 3.78 -17.78 -11.94
CA ALA A 81 3.12 -16.79 -11.09
C ALA A 81 3.94 -15.50 -11.00
N SER A 82 3.25 -14.37 -10.81
CA SER A 82 3.91 -13.08 -10.60
C SER A 82 3.12 -12.16 -9.69
N ILE A 83 3.84 -11.32 -8.96
CA ILE A 83 3.29 -10.28 -8.08
C ILE A 83 3.79 -8.93 -8.59
N ARG A 84 2.86 -7.98 -8.76
CA ARG A 84 3.23 -6.59 -9.05
C ARG A 84 3.37 -5.82 -7.75
N GLY A 85 4.55 -5.26 -7.50
CA GLY A 85 4.77 -4.26 -6.46
C GLY A 85 4.47 -2.86 -6.98
N VAL A 86 3.88 -2.02 -6.14
CA VAL A 86 3.53 -0.63 -6.48
C VAL A 86 4.04 0.30 -5.39
N PHE A 87 4.61 1.44 -5.78
CA PHE A 87 5.12 2.47 -4.88
C PHE A 87 4.90 3.83 -5.55
N SER A 88 4.01 4.65 -5.00
CA SER A 88 3.63 5.92 -5.65
C SER A 88 3.47 7.04 -4.64
N SER A 89 3.73 8.26 -5.08
CA SER A 89 3.42 9.48 -4.34
C SER A 89 2.47 10.35 -5.14
N PHE A 90 1.48 10.93 -4.46
CA PHE A 90 0.53 11.88 -5.02
C PHE A 90 0.97 13.34 -4.84
N GLU A 91 2.12 13.55 -4.19
CA GLU A 91 2.60 14.90 -3.90
C GLU A 91 3.11 15.58 -5.17
N GLY A 92 2.53 16.75 -5.47
CA GLY A 92 2.97 17.59 -6.58
C GLY A 92 4.43 18.03 -6.41
N GLY A 93 5.21 17.99 -7.48
CA GLY A 93 6.64 18.28 -7.45
C GLY A 93 7.53 17.08 -7.09
N THR A 94 6.94 15.91 -6.81
CA THR A 94 7.70 14.65 -6.76
C THR A 94 8.31 14.35 -8.14
N THR A 95 9.57 13.91 -8.17
CA THR A 95 10.29 13.58 -9.41
C THR A 95 10.94 12.19 -9.33
N SER A 96 11.25 11.59 -10.47
CA SER A 96 11.98 10.32 -10.54
C SER A 96 12.70 10.17 -11.86
N ASP A 97 13.91 9.59 -11.81
CA ASP A 97 14.67 9.13 -12.97
C ASP A 97 14.75 7.58 -13.03
N HIS A 98 14.03 6.89 -12.14
CA HIS A 98 14.11 5.43 -12.06
C HIS A 98 13.26 4.78 -13.18
N PRO A 99 13.78 3.76 -13.90
CA PRO A 99 13.12 3.22 -15.10
C PRO A 99 11.76 2.57 -14.85
N ASN A 100 11.51 2.13 -13.62
CA ASN A 100 10.21 1.58 -13.20
C ASN A 100 9.15 2.65 -12.86
N CYS A 101 9.51 3.93 -12.93
CA CYS A 101 8.67 5.05 -12.52
C CYS A 101 8.21 5.87 -13.72
N LYS A 102 7.04 6.49 -13.58
CA LYS A 102 6.48 7.45 -14.53
C LYS A 102 5.88 8.65 -13.79
N ASN A 103 5.79 9.77 -14.50
CA ASN A 103 5.10 10.95 -14.00
C ASN A 103 3.60 10.68 -13.85
N GLY A 104 3.04 11.22 -12.77
CA GLY A 104 1.65 11.12 -12.37
C GLY A 104 1.31 9.91 -11.50
N ALA A 105 0.31 10.09 -10.63
CA ALA A 105 -0.31 9.03 -9.83
C ALA A 105 -1.83 9.04 -10.01
N ASP A 106 -2.37 7.93 -10.51
CA ASP A 106 -3.79 7.75 -10.87
C ASP A 106 -4.37 8.89 -11.73
N ASN A 107 -3.60 9.30 -12.75
CA ASN A 107 -3.86 10.45 -13.64
C ASN A 107 -3.77 11.84 -12.97
N GLY A 108 -3.40 11.91 -11.70
CA GLY A 108 -3.11 13.13 -10.96
C GLY A 108 -1.61 13.45 -10.92
N ALA A 109 -1.26 14.38 -10.03
CA ALA A 109 0.13 14.79 -9.78
C ALA A 109 0.97 13.68 -9.13
N GLY A 110 2.30 13.87 -9.11
CA GLY A 110 3.23 13.01 -8.41
C GLY A 110 3.93 11.99 -9.31
N VAL A 111 4.29 10.83 -8.76
CA VAL A 111 5.07 9.78 -9.43
C VAL A 111 4.50 8.41 -9.06
N SER A 112 4.38 7.53 -10.05
CA SER A 112 4.04 6.13 -9.82
C SER A 112 5.13 5.20 -10.30
N CYS A 113 5.52 4.25 -9.45
CA CYS A 113 6.48 3.22 -9.76
C CYS A 113 5.86 1.83 -9.62
N ALA A 114 6.29 0.88 -10.45
CA ALA A 114 5.89 -0.51 -10.30
C ALA A 114 6.89 -1.49 -10.91
N VAL A 115 6.93 -2.69 -10.33
CA VAL A 115 7.76 -3.80 -10.83
C VAL A 115 6.96 -5.10 -10.79
N ILE A 116 7.25 -6.00 -11.73
CA ILE A 116 6.74 -7.38 -11.71
C ILE A 116 7.83 -8.28 -11.15
N LEU A 117 7.51 -9.04 -10.10
CA LEU A 117 8.36 -10.07 -9.55
C LEU A 117 7.78 -11.45 -9.92
N ASN A 118 8.48 -12.18 -10.79
CA ASN A 118 8.12 -13.55 -11.13
C ASN A 118 8.49 -14.47 -9.96
N VAL A 119 7.54 -15.23 -9.45
CA VAL A 119 7.70 -16.10 -8.27
C VAL A 119 7.16 -17.48 -8.56
N LYS A 120 7.73 -18.51 -7.93
CA LYS A 120 7.25 -19.90 -8.11
C LYS A 120 5.75 -20.02 -7.79
N ASP A 121 5.33 -19.41 -6.70
CA ASP A 121 3.97 -19.35 -6.20
C ASP A 121 3.82 -18.12 -5.27
N PHE A 122 2.61 -17.88 -4.76
CA PHE A 122 2.33 -16.82 -3.79
C PHE A 122 2.64 -17.21 -2.33
N GLY A 123 3.42 -18.28 -2.13
CA GLY A 123 3.82 -18.78 -0.83
C GLY A 123 4.56 -17.73 -0.01
N GLY A 124 4.13 -17.56 1.24
CA GLY A 124 4.78 -16.70 2.22
C GLY A 124 4.24 -15.27 2.29
N ARG A 125 5.14 -14.35 2.64
CA ARG A 125 4.86 -12.92 2.89
C ARG A 125 5.66 -12.07 1.92
N PHE A 126 5.00 -11.10 1.31
CA PHE A 126 5.62 -10.08 0.47
C PHE A 126 5.71 -8.77 1.24
N ASP A 127 6.93 -8.27 1.38
CA ASP A 127 7.24 -7.02 2.06
C ASP A 127 7.46 -5.91 1.05
N CYS A 128 6.76 -4.80 1.27
CA CYS A 128 7.06 -3.53 0.64
C CYS A 128 7.87 -2.69 1.64
N VAL A 129 9.18 -2.60 1.41
CA VAL A 129 10.12 -1.82 2.22
C VAL A 129 10.24 -0.43 1.60
N ILE A 130 9.98 0.61 2.39
CA ILE A 130 10.13 2.01 1.97
C ILE A 130 11.27 2.60 2.78
N GLU A 131 12.35 3.04 2.13
CA GLU A 131 13.54 3.53 2.81
C GLU A 131 14.01 4.88 2.26
N ASN A 132 14.48 5.76 3.15
CA ASN A 132 15.16 6.98 2.76
C ASN A 132 16.59 6.65 2.32
N ILE A 133 16.95 7.06 1.10
CA ILE A 133 18.27 6.80 0.51
C ILE A 133 19.09 8.09 0.33
N GLY A 134 18.74 9.14 1.08
CA GLY A 134 19.43 10.42 1.13
C GLY A 134 18.54 11.61 0.80
N GLY A 135 18.59 12.65 1.65
CA GLY A 135 17.77 13.85 1.48
C GLY A 135 16.28 13.51 1.45
N THR A 136 15.58 13.96 0.42
CA THR A 136 14.17 13.64 0.18
C THR A 136 13.97 12.49 -0.82
N LYS A 137 15.02 11.71 -1.09
CA LYS A 137 14.97 10.55 -2.00
C LYS A 137 14.58 9.28 -1.25
N TRP A 138 13.61 8.56 -1.80
CA TRP A 138 13.04 7.35 -1.23
C TRP A 138 13.05 6.21 -2.24
N ARG A 139 13.24 4.98 -1.74
CA ARG A 139 13.16 3.74 -2.51
C ARG A 139 12.05 2.87 -1.97
N GLY A 140 11.26 2.30 -2.87
CA GLY A 140 10.37 1.18 -2.59
C GLY A 140 10.98 -0.12 -3.10
N THR A 141 11.01 -1.16 -2.26
CA THR A 141 11.51 -2.50 -2.60
C THR A 141 10.45 -3.54 -2.28
N LEU A 142 10.18 -4.45 -3.23
CA LEU A 142 9.35 -5.63 -3.03
C LEU A 142 10.25 -6.81 -2.68
N ASN A 143 9.97 -7.50 -1.59
CA ASN A 143 10.72 -8.66 -1.12
C ASN A 143 9.78 -9.83 -0.77
N ASN A 144 10.02 -11.01 -1.33
CA ASN A 144 9.39 -12.24 -0.86
C ASN A 144 10.19 -12.77 0.34
N ALA A 145 9.66 -12.62 1.55
CA ALA A 145 10.33 -13.00 2.79
C ALA A 145 10.60 -14.51 2.93
N ALA A 146 9.85 -15.37 2.20
CA ALA A 146 10.06 -16.81 2.25
C ALA A 146 11.22 -17.27 1.36
N THR A 147 11.47 -16.58 0.25
CA THR A 147 12.49 -16.98 -0.74
C THR A 147 13.71 -16.06 -0.75
N GLY A 148 13.60 -14.86 -0.17
CA GLY A 148 14.61 -13.79 -0.25
C GLY A 148 14.66 -13.10 -1.62
N GLN A 149 13.77 -13.46 -2.54
CA GLN A 149 13.71 -12.84 -3.85
C GLN A 149 13.19 -11.41 -3.73
N SER A 150 13.89 -10.45 -4.34
CA SER A 150 13.52 -9.04 -4.24
C SER A 150 13.67 -8.28 -5.58
N ALA A 151 12.97 -7.15 -5.69
CA ALA A 151 13.10 -6.21 -6.78
C ALA A 151 12.82 -4.78 -6.30
N ILE A 152 13.56 -3.82 -6.84
CA ILE A 152 13.29 -2.39 -6.61
C ILE A 152 12.00 -2.05 -7.37
N ILE A 153 10.98 -1.61 -6.63
CA ILE A 153 9.73 -1.11 -7.20
C ILE A 153 10.00 0.21 -7.92
N GLY A 154 10.74 1.10 -7.26
CA GLY A 154 11.24 2.34 -7.85
C GLY A 154 11.82 3.28 -6.82
N GLU A 155 12.28 4.43 -7.29
CA GLU A 155 12.81 5.51 -6.46
C GLU A 155 12.18 6.82 -6.87
N PHE A 156 11.85 7.70 -5.92
CA PHE A 156 11.44 9.07 -6.23
C PHE A 156 12.06 10.05 -5.24
N VAL A 157 12.06 11.32 -5.62
CA VAL A 157 12.48 12.45 -4.80
C VAL A 157 11.26 13.28 -4.46
N GLN A 158 10.95 13.41 -3.17
CA GLN A 158 9.92 14.30 -2.66
C GLN A 158 10.35 15.77 -2.77
N PRO A 159 9.41 16.74 -2.85
CA PRO A 159 9.73 18.16 -2.85
C PRO A 159 10.57 18.59 -1.64
N SER A 160 11.29 19.71 -1.80
CA SER A 160 12.07 20.29 -0.70
C SER A 160 11.22 20.57 0.52
N GLY A 161 11.70 20.17 1.70
CA GLY A 161 10.99 20.35 2.98
C GLY A 161 10.24 19.11 3.45
N ALA A 162 9.98 18.14 2.56
CA ALA A 162 9.50 16.83 2.94
C ALA A 162 10.46 16.17 3.95
N ALA A 163 9.88 15.51 4.94
CA ALA A 163 10.63 14.79 5.98
C ALA A 163 10.28 13.29 5.96
N GLY A 164 10.50 12.59 7.07
CA GLY A 164 10.24 11.16 7.22
C GLY A 164 8.77 10.79 7.14
N ILE A 165 8.49 9.49 7.19
CA ILE A 165 7.14 8.94 7.15
C ILE A 165 6.44 9.22 8.48
N ALA A 166 5.21 9.73 8.41
CA ALA A 166 4.37 9.99 9.58
C ALA A 166 3.94 8.68 10.26
N ARG A 167 3.72 8.72 11.58
CA ARG A 167 3.44 7.52 12.39
C ARG A 167 2.13 6.80 12.11
N TYR A 168 1.19 7.36 11.34
CA TYR A 168 -0.13 6.77 11.12
C TYR A 168 -0.67 7.09 9.73
N GLN A 169 -1.46 6.17 9.18
CA GLN A 169 -2.32 6.39 8.02
C GLN A 169 -3.31 5.21 7.89
N THR A 170 -3.97 5.08 6.74
CA THR A 170 -4.86 3.97 6.41
C THR A 170 -4.23 3.01 5.40
N GLY A 171 -4.79 1.80 5.32
CA GLY A 171 -4.60 0.91 4.18
C GLY A 171 -5.93 0.45 3.62
N PHE A 172 -5.85 -0.24 2.49
CA PHE A 172 -7.04 -0.67 1.76
C PHE A 172 -6.81 -1.94 0.96
N LEU A 173 -7.87 -2.74 0.85
CA LEU A 173 -8.06 -3.75 -0.18
C LEU A 173 -9.08 -3.18 -1.16
N GLU A 174 -8.67 -3.06 -2.42
CA GLU A 174 -9.50 -2.51 -3.51
C GLU A 174 -9.60 -3.51 -4.67
N TYR A 175 -10.82 -3.68 -5.19
CA TYR A 175 -11.03 -4.30 -6.50
C TYR A 175 -11.02 -3.22 -7.59
N TYR A 176 -9.84 -2.91 -8.14
CA TYR A 176 -9.67 -1.74 -8.99
C TYR A 176 -10.31 -1.88 -10.37
N LEU A 177 -10.73 -3.09 -10.79
CA LEU A 177 -11.50 -3.27 -12.03
C LEU A 177 -12.91 -2.67 -11.95
N ALA A 178 -13.38 -2.33 -10.75
CA ALA A 178 -14.60 -1.56 -10.55
C ALA A 178 -14.41 -0.06 -10.85
N ASN A 179 -13.18 0.46 -10.81
CA ASN A 179 -12.93 1.89 -10.90
C ASN A 179 -13.30 2.42 -12.29
N GLY A 180 -14.28 3.33 -12.34
CA GLY A 180 -14.82 3.89 -13.58
C GLY A 180 -15.74 2.95 -14.38
N ASN A 181 -16.03 1.74 -13.87
CA ASN A 181 -16.93 0.80 -14.53
C ASN A 181 -18.37 0.97 -14.02
N HIS A 182 -19.21 1.65 -14.81
CA HIS A 182 -20.63 1.86 -14.47
C HIS A 182 -21.49 0.59 -14.43
N ASN A 183 -21.01 -0.51 -15.01
CA ASN A 183 -21.74 -1.78 -15.04
C ASN A 183 -21.31 -2.76 -13.94
N PHE A 184 -20.30 -2.39 -13.14
CA PHE A 184 -19.77 -3.25 -12.08
C PHE A 184 -20.86 -3.69 -11.11
N GLN A 185 -20.91 -5.00 -10.84
CA GLN A 185 -21.72 -5.61 -9.80
C GLN A 185 -20.81 -6.12 -8.69
N CYS A 186 -21.25 -6.06 -7.43
CA CYS A 186 -20.45 -6.59 -6.33
C CYS A 186 -20.08 -8.07 -6.51
N SER A 187 -20.92 -8.84 -7.20
CA SER A 187 -20.67 -10.24 -7.58
C SER A 187 -19.56 -10.45 -8.61
N ASP A 188 -19.07 -9.41 -9.27
CA ASP A 188 -17.94 -9.49 -10.22
C ASP A 188 -16.60 -9.66 -9.50
N GLN A 189 -16.58 -9.42 -8.19
CA GLN A 189 -15.43 -9.62 -7.31
C GLN A 189 -15.17 -11.11 -7.11
N PHE A 190 -14.11 -11.63 -7.71
CA PHE A 190 -13.68 -13.00 -7.44
C PHE A 190 -13.12 -13.15 -6.02
N LYS A 191 -13.27 -14.33 -5.41
CA LYS A 191 -12.73 -14.60 -4.09
C LYS A 191 -11.23 -14.30 -4.00
N THR A 192 -10.85 -13.60 -2.93
CA THR A 192 -9.47 -13.29 -2.58
C THR A 192 -9.27 -13.31 -1.07
N GLU A 193 -8.03 -13.55 -0.66
CA GLU A 193 -7.58 -13.47 0.73
C GLU A 193 -6.27 -12.69 0.80
N VAL A 194 -6.10 -11.87 1.82
CA VAL A 194 -4.83 -11.23 2.14
C VAL A 194 -4.66 -11.06 3.64
N SER A 195 -3.46 -11.29 4.14
CA SER A 195 -3.06 -10.97 5.50
C SER A 195 -2.22 -9.69 5.53
N TYR A 196 -2.74 -8.64 6.18
CA TYR A 196 -2.01 -7.40 6.43
C TYR A 196 -1.23 -7.51 7.73
N TYR A 197 0.09 -7.60 7.63
CA TYR A 197 0.97 -7.61 8.79
C TYR A 197 1.14 -6.20 9.35
N TYR A 198 1.21 -6.10 10.67
CA TYR A 198 1.48 -4.84 11.36
C TYR A 198 2.79 -4.24 10.83
N PRO A 199 2.83 -2.93 10.55
CA PRO A 199 4.00 -2.31 9.98
C PRO A 199 5.17 -2.37 10.98
N THR A 200 6.38 -2.46 10.45
CA THR A 200 7.61 -2.43 11.25
C THR A 200 8.50 -1.29 10.79
N SER A 201 9.33 -0.77 11.69
CA SER A 201 10.35 0.22 11.38
C SER A 201 11.56 -0.05 12.26
N THR A 202 12.74 0.14 11.69
CA THR A 202 14.00 0.15 12.45
C THR A 202 14.42 1.56 12.88
N THR A 203 13.62 2.59 12.55
CA THR A 203 13.92 3.97 12.94
C THR A 203 13.95 4.10 14.47
N PRO A 204 15.02 4.65 15.06
CA PRO A 204 15.08 4.89 16.50
C PRO A 204 13.89 5.72 16.99
N GLY A 205 13.18 5.20 17.99
CA GLY A 205 12.01 5.88 18.56
C GLY A 205 10.69 5.69 17.78
N ALA A 206 10.61 4.77 16.81
CA ALA A 206 9.34 4.45 16.13
C ALA A 206 8.36 3.66 17.01
N GLY A 207 8.87 2.87 17.96
CA GLY A 207 8.03 2.01 18.80
C GLY A 207 7.39 0.85 18.01
N THR A 208 6.17 0.47 18.38
CA THR A 208 5.49 -0.73 17.84
C THR A 208 4.40 -0.35 16.85
N GLY A 209 4.40 -0.98 15.67
CA GLY A 209 3.33 -0.84 14.69
C GLY A 209 2.12 -1.72 15.01
N THR A 210 0.93 -1.23 14.67
CA THR A 210 -0.35 -1.90 14.87
C THR A 210 -1.31 -1.62 13.71
N ILE A 211 -2.25 -2.54 13.47
CA ILE A 211 -3.37 -2.35 12.53
C ILE A 211 -4.68 -2.55 13.28
N SER A 212 -5.59 -1.58 13.15
CA SER A 212 -6.96 -1.69 13.66
C SER A 212 -7.76 -2.70 12.85
N LYS A 213 -8.77 -3.32 13.47
CA LYS A 213 -9.63 -4.31 12.78
C LYS A 213 -10.15 -3.74 11.44
N PRO A 214 -10.00 -4.46 10.32
CA PRO A 214 -10.51 -4.02 9.03
C PRO A 214 -12.04 -3.84 9.01
N TYR A 215 -12.51 -2.95 8.15
CA TYR A 215 -13.93 -2.61 7.98
C TYR A 215 -14.28 -2.39 6.50
N GLN A 216 -15.54 -2.60 6.15
CA GLN A 216 -16.04 -2.36 4.78
C GLN A 216 -16.43 -0.91 4.58
N TYR A 217 -16.26 -0.41 3.36
CA TYR A 217 -16.83 0.86 2.91
C TYR A 217 -17.15 0.81 1.40
N GLY A 218 -17.83 1.83 0.89
CA GLY A 218 -18.22 1.89 -0.52
C GLY A 218 -19.54 1.17 -0.82
N ALA A 219 -19.77 0.83 -2.09
CA ALA A 219 -21.06 0.33 -2.58
C ALA A 219 -21.31 -1.17 -2.30
N CYS A 220 -20.27 -1.94 -1.97
CA CYS A 220 -20.33 -3.38 -1.71
C CYS A 220 -20.30 -3.80 -0.24
N VAL A 221 -20.59 -2.87 0.69
CA VAL A 221 -20.82 -3.20 2.10
C VAL A 221 -21.89 -4.30 2.20
N ASP A 222 -21.63 -5.30 3.05
CA ASP A 222 -22.46 -6.50 3.25
C ASP A 222 -22.74 -7.38 2.00
N LYS A 223 -22.06 -7.10 0.87
CA LYS A 223 -22.28 -7.78 -0.42
C LYS A 223 -21.00 -8.35 -1.05
N GLN A 224 -19.91 -8.44 -0.30
CA GLN A 224 -18.62 -8.92 -0.85
C GLN A 224 -18.01 -10.05 -0.03
N GLY A 225 -18.83 -10.84 0.69
CA GLY A 225 -18.33 -11.99 1.44
C GLY A 225 -17.28 -11.67 2.50
N PHE A 226 -17.30 -10.44 3.03
CA PHE A 226 -16.25 -9.93 3.91
C PHE A 226 -16.17 -10.70 5.24
N ALA A 227 -14.98 -11.19 5.55
CA ALA A 227 -14.65 -11.73 6.87
C ALA A 227 -13.25 -11.30 7.29
N THR A 228 -13.02 -11.25 8.61
CA THR A 228 -11.71 -10.94 9.19
C THR A 228 -11.32 -11.93 10.26
N THR A 229 -10.07 -12.37 10.24
CA THR A 229 -9.46 -13.20 11.29
C THR A 229 -8.23 -12.50 11.86
N ALA A 230 -8.10 -12.46 13.18
CA ALA A 230 -6.92 -11.90 13.85
C ALA A 230 -5.80 -12.93 13.94
N GLY A 231 -4.58 -12.52 13.59
CA GLY A 231 -3.35 -13.22 13.93
C GLY A 231 -2.59 -12.51 15.08
N PRO A 232 -1.40 -13.00 15.47
CA PRO A 232 -0.59 -12.36 16.51
C PRO A 232 -0.17 -10.92 16.18
N ASN A 233 0.10 -10.64 14.90
CA ASN A 233 0.58 -9.35 14.40
C ASN A 233 0.05 -9.04 13.00
N TYR A 234 -1.14 -9.53 12.65
CA TYR A 234 -1.77 -9.29 11.36
C TYR A 234 -3.29 -9.42 11.45
N TRP A 235 -3.96 -8.90 10.42
CA TRP A 235 -5.36 -9.20 10.12
C TRP A 235 -5.45 -9.89 8.77
N THR A 236 -6.09 -11.05 8.72
CA THR A 236 -6.50 -11.70 7.47
C THR A 236 -7.87 -11.19 7.06
N ILE A 237 -8.01 -10.85 5.78
CA ILE A 237 -9.23 -10.41 5.14
C ILE A 237 -9.59 -11.41 4.05
N ASP A 238 -10.78 -11.97 4.13
CA ASP A 238 -11.43 -12.73 3.06
C ASP A 238 -12.51 -11.85 2.43
N SER A 239 -12.60 -11.85 1.10
CA SER A 239 -13.60 -11.09 0.34
C SER A 239 -13.85 -11.71 -1.03
N GLY A 240 -14.94 -11.34 -1.69
CA GLY A 240 -15.34 -11.80 -3.01
C GLY A 240 -16.18 -13.09 -2.99
N PHE A 241 -16.41 -13.63 -4.19
CA PHE A 241 -17.32 -14.75 -4.48
C PHE A 241 -16.59 -15.94 -5.12
#